data_AF-A0A9E3C4J8-F1
#
_entry.id   AF-A0A9E3C4J8-F1
#
_cell.length_a   1.000
_cell.length_b   1.000
_cell.length_c   1.000
_cell.angle_alpha   90.00
_cell.angle_beta   90.00
_cell.angle_gamma   90.00
#
_symmetry.space_group_name_H-M   'P 1'
#
loop_
_entity.id
_entity.type
_entity.pdbx_description
1 polymer ?
#
loop_
_entity_poly.entity_id
_entity_poly.type
_entity_poly.pdbx_seq_one_letter_code
_entity_poly.pdbx_strand_id
1 'polypeptide(L)'
;MTSLHQAWATLQPRLKILDPVQFSSDHWSLIERMHADFNDREAHTHLPMPIARFRESARQEILDHSKQFDDVETASVDDEWLAEKFADGAADTMANYVRLYNDDVDAMMRVLVPSARYRKGHYAYGRFTVPQPHGLHTDHSAEDPHCAGEPICIARIETLGTHYVAGDYRAHDPATQSMLKALRYWIAVPEGQPEAIFDELLKRQTLKTMPVNHVMLMVAGNSSGSAQITQHVAARPPEGGLHSAFFQRQYRLT
;
A
#
# COMPACT_ATOMS: atom_id res chain seq x y z
N MET A 1 10.21 -30.53 -1.45
CA MET A 1 9.82 -29.10 -1.51
C MET A 1 9.27 -28.73 -0.15
N THR A 2 9.69 -27.61 0.42
CA THR A 2 9.11 -27.07 1.67
C THR A 2 7.72 -26.54 1.38
N SER A 3 6.73 -26.75 2.27
CA SER A 3 5.39 -26.19 2.03
C SER A 3 5.41 -24.66 2.15
N LEU A 4 4.47 -23.99 1.50
CA LEU A 4 4.34 -22.53 1.56
C LEU A 4 4.20 -22.02 3.00
N HIS A 5 3.42 -22.73 3.82
CA HIS A 5 3.27 -22.46 5.25
C HIS A 5 4.61 -22.52 6.01
N GLN A 6 5.40 -23.56 5.76
CA GLN A 6 6.72 -23.72 6.39
C GLN A 6 7.69 -22.62 5.93
N ALA A 7 7.69 -22.29 4.62
CA ALA A 7 8.52 -21.23 4.07
C ALA A 7 8.19 -19.88 4.73
N TRP A 8 6.91 -19.54 4.88
CA TRP A 8 6.45 -18.33 5.55
C TRP A 8 6.87 -18.29 7.02
N ALA A 9 6.67 -19.40 7.77
CA ALA A 9 7.07 -19.49 9.17
C ALA A 9 8.58 -19.26 9.38
N THR A 10 9.41 -19.62 8.39
CA THR A 10 10.87 -19.43 8.47
C THR A 10 11.34 -17.99 8.16
N LEU A 11 10.45 -17.08 7.73
CA LEU A 11 10.81 -15.70 7.42
C LEU A 11 11.07 -14.86 8.67
N GLN A 12 10.29 -15.05 9.74
CA GLN A 12 10.33 -14.21 10.93
C GLN A 12 11.75 -13.92 11.48
N PRO A 13 12.65 -14.92 11.67
CA PRO A 13 14.00 -14.65 12.17
C PRO A 13 14.90 -13.90 11.18
N ARG A 14 14.53 -13.80 9.90
CA ARG A 14 15.31 -13.15 8.83
C ARG A 14 14.93 -11.68 8.65
N LEU A 15 13.66 -11.35 8.90
CA LEU A 15 13.15 -9.99 8.76
C LEU A 15 13.74 -9.06 9.82
N LYS A 16 13.97 -7.80 9.45
CA LYS A 16 14.69 -6.81 10.26
C LYS A 16 13.74 -5.89 11.02
N ILE A 17 12.77 -5.32 10.32
CA ILE A 17 11.85 -4.32 10.86
C ILE A 17 10.39 -4.78 10.81
N LEU A 18 10.11 -5.87 10.09
CA LEU A 18 8.78 -6.46 9.96
C LEU A 18 8.64 -7.79 10.73
N ASP A 19 7.45 -8.01 11.26
CA ASP A 19 6.99 -9.30 11.78
C ASP A 19 5.87 -9.84 10.88
N PRO A 20 6.04 -11.04 10.27
CA PRO A 20 4.99 -11.64 9.46
C PRO A 20 3.75 -11.93 10.31
N VAL A 21 2.56 -11.72 9.77
CA VAL A 21 1.34 -12.12 10.47
C VAL A 21 1.08 -13.62 10.32
N GLN A 22 0.34 -14.18 11.26
CA GLN A 22 -0.24 -15.51 11.11
C GLN A 22 -1.52 -15.40 10.26
N PHE A 23 -1.58 -16.14 9.17
CA PHE A 23 -2.76 -16.20 8.32
C PHE A 23 -3.80 -17.18 8.87
N SER A 24 -5.08 -16.85 8.70
CA SER A 24 -6.19 -17.79 8.90
C SER A 24 -6.20 -18.85 7.78
N SER A 25 -7.02 -19.90 7.94
CA SER A 25 -7.26 -20.91 6.88
C SER A 25 -7.70 -20.27 5.56
N ASP A 26 -8.57 -19.28 5.64
CA ASP A 26 -9.17 -18.63 4.48
C ASP A 26 -8.11 -17.78 3.76
N HIS A 27 -7.29 -17.03 4.51
CA HIS A 27 -6.15 -16.30 3.96
C HIS A 27 -5.13 -17.22 3.33
N TRP A 28 -4.84 -18.38 3.94
CA TRP A 28 -3.96 -19.37 3.33
C TRP A 28 -4.48 -19.88 2.00
N SER A 29 -5.77 -20.21 1.93
CA SER A 29 -6.41 -20.66 0.70
C SER A 29 -6.28 -19.61 -0.42
N LEU A 30 -6.43 -18.32 -0.09
CA LEU A 30 -6.25 -17.22 -1.05
C LEU A 30 -4.79 -17.08 -1.51
N ILE A 31 -3.82 -17.17 -0.59
CA ILE A 31 -2.40 -17.07 -0.92
C ILE A 31 -1.98 -18.25 -1.81
N GLU A 32 -2.41 -19.48 -1.49
CA GLU A 32 -2.06 -20.65 -2.30
C GLU A 32 -2.59 -20.53 -3.74
N ARG A 33 -3.79 -19.96 -3.91
CA ARG A 33 -4.33 -19.61 -5.24
C ARG A 33 -3.45 -18.59 -5.96
N MET A 34 -3.11 -17.47 -5.30
CA MET A 34 -2.21 -16.45 -5.88
C MET A 34 -0.79 -16.96 -6.13
N HIS A 35 -0.31 -17.93 -5.35
CA HIS A 35 0.99 -18.55 -5.53
C HIS A 35 1.02 -19.45 -6.77
N ALA A 36 -0.07 -20.17 -7.03
CA ALA A 36 -0.23 -21.02 -8.20
C ALA A 36 -0.54 -20.22 -9.48
N ASP A 37 -1.44 -19.25 -9.38
CA ASP A 37 -1.78 -18.30 -10.43
C ASP A 37 -1.87 -16.89 -9.84
N PHE A 38 -0.82 -16.11 -10.07
CA PHE A 38 -0.77 -14.73 -9.61
C PHE A 38 -1.84 -13.84 -10.22
N ASN A 39 -2.47 -14.21 -11.33
CA ASN A 39 -3.55 -13.45 -11.93
C ASN A 39 -4.95 -13.93 -11.50
N ASP A 40 -5.07 -14.79 -10.47
CA ASP A 40 -6.34 -15.28 -9.95
C ASP A 40 -7.25 -14.12 -9.50
N ARG A 41 -8.23 -13.80 -10.36
CA ARG A 41 -9.13 -12.65 -10.17
C ARG A 41 -10.03 -12.81 -8.96
N GLU A 42 -10.49 -14.02 -8.69
CA GLU A 42 -11.37 -14.27 -7.55
C GLU A 42 -10.58 -14.08 -6.25
N ALA A 43 -9.39 -14.65 -6.15
CA ALA A 43 -8.50 -14.43 -4.99
C ALA A 43 -8.22 -12.95 -4.77
N HIS A 44 -7.99 -12.19 -5.84
CA HIS A 44 -7.79 -10.73 -5.78
C HIS A 44 -8.99 -9.93 -5.28
N THR A 45 -10.23 -10.40 -5.47
CA THR A 45 -11.42 -9.74 -4.89
C THR A 45 -11.44 -9.75 -3.36
N HIS A 46 -10.67 -10.65 -2.75
CA HIS A 46 -10.55 -10.75 -1.30
C HIS A 46 -9.40 -9.92 -0.72
N LEU A 47 -8.64 -9.23 -1.57
CA LEU A 47 -7.63 -8.25 -1.17
C LEU A 47 -8.27 -6.87 -0.94
N PRO A 48 -7.69 -6.03 -0.07
CA PRO A 48 -6.38 -6.19 0.57
C PRO A 48 -6.38 -6.99 1.88
N MET A 49 -5.24 -7.58 2.21
CA MET A 49 -5.02 -8.35 3.43
C MET A 49 -3.71 -7.96 4.12
N PRO A 50 -3.64 -7.99 5.47
CA PRO A 50 -2.40 -7.74 6.18
C PRO A 50 -1.44 -8.92 5.99
N ILE A 51 -0.18 -8.63 5.70
CA ILE A 51 0.89 -9.65 5.57
C ILE A 51 1.98 -9.52 6.63
N ALA A 52 2.19 -8.32 7.17
CA ALA A 52 3.15 -8.09 8.25
C ALA A 52 2.73 -6.90 9.11
N ARG A 53 3.46 -6.72 10.21
CA ARG A 53 3.41 -5.52 11.06
C ARG A 53 4.83 -4.98 11.25
N PHE A 54 5.01 -3.68 11.49
CA PHE A 54 6.33 -3.25 11.98
C PHE A 54 6.52 -3.69 13.42
N ARG A 55 7.77 -4.05 13.70
CA ARG A 55 8.27 -4.21 15.07
C ARG A 55 8.12 -2.91 15.83
N GLU A 56 7.82 -3.02 17.11
CA GLU A 56 7.58 -1.86 17.97
C GLU A 56 8.75 -0.88 17.98
N SER A 57 9.99 -1.38 18.00
CA SER A 57 11.19 -0.53 17.95
C SER A 57 11.29 0.25 16.63
N ALA A 58 11.19 -0.43 15.50
CA ALA A 58 11.25 0.20 14.18
C ALA A 58 10.10 1.21 13.99
N ARG A 59 8.90 0.87 14.49
CA ARG A 59 7.74 1.75 14.49
C ARG A 59 8.03 3.07 15.19
N GLN A 60 8.57 3.01 16.41
CA GLN A 60 8.84 4.17 17.24
C GLN A 60 9.97 5.02 16.64
N GLU A 61 11.03 4.39 16.16
CA GLU A 61 12.17 5.10 15.55
C GLU A 61 11.77 5.85 14.27
N ILE A 62 10.95 5.22 13.40
CA ILE A 62 10.43 5.88 12.20
C ILE A 62 9.54 7.07 12.58
N LEU A 63 8.70 6.93 13.61
CA LEU A 63 7.88 8.04 14.11
C LEU A 63 8.75 9.21 14.56
N ASP A 64 9.72 8.93 15.44
CA ASP A 64 10.52 9.98 16.06
C ASP A 64 11.43 10.68 15.06
N HIS A 65 11.88 9.97 14.03
CA HIS A 65 12.57 10.61 12.91
C HIS A 65 11.62 11.47 12.07
N SER A 66 10.40 11.00 11.76
CA SER A 66 9.42 11.79 10.99
C SER A 66 9.04 13.11 11.65
N LYS A 67 9.07 13.20 12.99
CA LYS A 67 8.81 14.42 13.77
C LYS A 67 9.86 15.51 13.60
N GLN A 68 11.01 15.21 13.00
CA GLN A 68 12.10 16.16 12.77
C GLN A 68 11.88 17.02 11.52
N PHE A 69 10.81 16.76 10.75
CA PHE A 69 10.54 17.39 9.47
C PHE A 69 9.20 18.12 9.50
N ASP A 70 9.23 19.43 9.28
CA ASP A 70 8.05 20.30 9.26
C ASP A 70 7.25 20.23 7.94
N ASP A 71 7.88 19.73 6.87
CA ASP A 71 7.27 19.47 5.58
C ASP A 71 7.32 17.97 5.24
N VAL A 72 6.57 17.56 4.21
CA VAL A 72 6.57 16.18 3.71
C VAL A 72 7.68 16.00 2.70
N GLU A 73 8.60 15.09 2.99
CA GLU A 73 9.59 14.58 2.04
C GLU A 73 9.01 13.40 1.27
N THR A 74 9.30 13.33 -0.04
CA THR A 74 8.86 12.23 -0.91
C THR A 74 10.00 11.80 -1.84
N ALA A 75 10.09 10.50 -2.12
CA ALA A 75 11.04 10.00 -3.11
C ALA A 75 10.54 8.74 -3.81
N SER A 76 10.91 8.63 -5.08
CA SER A 76 10.88 7.37 -5.84
C SER A 76 12.10 6.53 -5.47
N VAL A 77 11.91 5.23 -5.36
CA VAL A 77 12.97 4.28 -5.05
C VAL A 77 13.21 3.39 -6.28
N ASP A 78 14.36 3.56 -6.90
CA ASP A 78 14.85 2.75 -8.01
C ASP A 78 16.35 2.48 -7.86
N ASP A 79 16.94 1.82 -8.85
CA ASP A 79 18.37 1.45 -8.82
C ASP A 79 19.28 2.70 -8.78
N GLU A 80 18.85 3.81 -9.39
CA GLU A 80 19.59 5.09 -9.39
C GLU A 80 19.55 5.73 -8.00
N TRP A 81 18.37 5.78 -7.36
CA TRP A 81 18.23 6.25 -5.99
C TRP A 81 19.08 5.42 -5.01
N LEU A 82 19.11 4.08 -5.18
CA LEU A 82 19.95 3.21 -4.37
C LEU A 82 21.44 3.52 -4.55
N ALA A 83 21.89 3.75 -5.78
CA ALA A 83 23.27 4.14 -6.06
C ALA A 83 23.61 5.50 -5.43
N GLU A 84 22.77 6.52 -5.63
CA GLU A 84 22.98 7.86 -5.08
C GLU A 84 23.07 7.85 -3.55
N LYS A 85 22.13 7.18 -2.88
CA LYS A 85 22.03 7.21 -1.41
C LYS A 85 23.04 6.34 -0.70
N PHE A 86 23.52 5.26 -1.33
CA PHE A 86 24.35 4.26 -0.64
C PHE A 86 25.73 4.00 -1.26
N ALA A 87 25.99 4.37 -2.52
CA ALA A 87 27.31 4.19 -3.13
C ALA A 87 28.25 5.36 -2.85
N ASP A 88 27.73 6.60 -2.87
CA ASP A 88 28.54 7.84 -2.75
C ASP A 88 28.09 8.79 -1.63
N GLY A 89 26.99 8.49 -0.91
CA GLY A 89 26.36 9.38 0.06
C GLY A 89 26.25 8.82 1.47
N ALA A 90 26.34 9.69 2.48
CA ALA A 90 25.96 9.35 3.86
C ALA A 90 24.44 9.18 3.92
N ALA A 91 23.94 7.97 3.68
CA ALA A 91 22.51 7.64 3.75
C ALA A 91 21.92 8.18 5.05
N ASP A 92 20.86 9.00 4.95
CA ASP A 92 20.13 9.45 6.12
C ASP A 92 19.39 8.28 6.79
N THR A 93 18.91 8.53 8.00
CA THR A 93 18.22 7.53 8.81
C THR A 93 16.98 6.97 8.09
N MET A 94 16.21 7.80 7.37
CA MET A 94 15.02 7.32 6.67
C MET A 94 15.37 6.45 5.46
N ALA A 95 16.38 6.82 4.67
CA ALA A 95 16.86 6.01 3.56
C ALA A 95 17.22 4.58 4.03
N ASN A 96 17.83 4.45 5.21
CA ASN A 96 18.10 3.15 5.82
C ASN A 96 16.82 2.36 6.14
N TYR A 97 15.78 2.99 6.73
CA TYR A 97 14.50 2.31 6.97
C TYR A 97 13.78 1.91 5.69
N VAL A 98 13.82 2.74 4.65
CA VAL A 98 13.28 2.42 3.33
C VAL A 98 13.95 1.18 2.76
N ARG A 99 15.28 1.10 2.85
CA ARG A 99 16.04 -0.08 2.41
C ARG A 99 15.65 -1.33 3.20
N LEU A 100 15.58 -1.24 4.53
CA LEU A 100 15.18 -2.37 5.39
C LEU A 100 13.74 -2.83 5.11
N TYR A 101 12.82 -1.89 4.90
CA TYR A 101 11.44 -2.18 4.50
C TYR A 101 11.42 -2.93 3.16
N ASN A 102 12.20 -2.45 2.18
CA ASN A 102 12.29 -3.10 0.89
C ASN A 102 12.86 -4.52 1.03
N ASP A 103 13.98 -4.69 1.72
CA ASP A 103 14.60 -6.00 1.93
C ASP A 103 13.61 -7.00 2.56
N ASP A 104 12.86 -6.58 3.59
CA ASP A 104 11.87 -7.42 4.26
C ASP A 104 10.68 -7.76 3.35
N VAL A 105 10.15 -6.79 2.60
CA VAL A 105 9.04 -7.01 1.67
C VAL A 105 9.45 -7.92 0.51
N ASP A 106 10.67 -7.78 -0.03
CA ASP A 106 11.17 -8.71 -1.05
C ASP A 106 11.33 -10.12 -0.52
N ALA A 107 11.78 -10.29 0.72
CA ALA A 107 11.86 -11.60 1.34
C ALA A 107 10.48 -12.26 1.45
N MET A 108 9.45 -11.49 1.82
CA MET A 108 8.06 -11.97 1.86
C MET A 108 7.52 -12.29 0.47
N MET A 109 7.71 -11.40 -0.51
CA MET A 109 7.19 -11.60 -1.87
C MET A 109 7.85 -12.79 -2.58
N ARG A 110 9.14 -13.06 -2.32
CA ARG A 110 9.81 -14.28 -2.82
C ARG A 110 9.18 -15.58 -2.33
N VAL A 111 8.47 -15.55 -1.20
CA VAL A 111 7.72 -16.70 -0.67
C VAL A 111 6.29 -16.71 -1.20
N LEU A 112 5.57 -15.59 -1.07
CA LEU A 112 4.15 -15.50 -1.44
C LEU A 112 3.95 -15.65 -2.95
N VAL A 113 4.75 -14.95 -3.75
CA VAL A 113 4.66 -14.94 -5.20
C VAL A 113 6.07 -14.95 -5.82
N PRO A 114 6.74 -16.12 -5.92
CA PRO A 114 8.12 -16.20 -6.40
C PRO A 114 8.34 -15.69 -7.83
N SER A 115 7.30 -15.67 -8.66
CA SER A 115 7.31 -15.15 -10.03
C SER A 115 7.23 -13.62 -10.09
N ALA A 116 6.80 -12.96 -9.02
CA ALA A 116 6.73 -11.52 -8.95
C ALA A 116 8.12 -10.88 -9.05
N ARG A 117 8.21 -9.78 -9.80
CA ARG A 117 9.42 -8.97 -9.93
C ARG A 117 9.11 -7.54 -9.52
N TYR A 118 10.06 -6.94 -8.82
CA TYR A 118 9.99 -5.55 -8.42
C TYR A 118 9.85 -4.66 -9.66
N ARG A 119 8.90 -3.72 -9.59
CA ARG A 119 8.64 -2.74 -10.66
C ARG A 119 9.07 -1.35 -10.22
N LYS A 120 8.60 -0.91 -9.05
CA LYS A 120 8.90 0.40 -8.48
C LYS A 120 8.52 0.48 -7.00
N GLY A 121 9.01 1.50 -6.34
CA GLY A 121 8.72 1.81 -4.95
C GLY A 121 8.76 3.31 -4.73
N HIS A 122 8.11 3.75 -3.68
CA HIS A 122 8.19 5.13 -3.23
C HIS A 122 7.94 5.21 -1.73
N TYR A 123 8.35 6.31 -1.13
CA TYR A 123 8.03 6.61 0.25
C TYR A 123 7.75 8.08 0.44
N ALA A 124 7.11 8.39 1.58
CA ALA A 124 6.91 9.75 2.03
C ALA A 124 6.92 9.82 3.55
N TYR A 125 7.47 10.89 4.13
CA TYR A 125 7.51 11.08 5.58
C TYR A 125 7.57 12.56 5.97
N GLY A 126 7.23 12.88 7.21
CA GLY A 126 7.27 14.24 7.74
C GLY A 126 5.92 14.70 8.27
N ARG A 127 5.71 16.02 8.34
CA ARG A 127 4.48 16.63 8.86
C ARG A 127 3.45 16.86 7.75
N PHE A 128 2.38 16.09 7.79
CA PHE A 128 1.20 16.25 6.95
C PHE A 128 0.30 17.34 7.56
N THR A 129 0.53 18.61 7.21
CA THR A 129 -0.12 19.79 7.82
C THR A 129 -1.33 20.33 7.09
N VAL A 130 -1.65 19.80 5.90
CA VAL A 130 -2.73 20.33 5.09
C VAL A 130 -3.53 19.16 4.53
N PRO A 131 -4.87 19.21 4.50
CA PRO A 131 -5.57 18.69 3.35
C PRO A 131 -5.26 19.68 2.22
N GLN A 132 -4.02 19.68 1.71
CA GLN A 132 -3.92 19.88 0.28
C GLN A 132 -4.35 18.52 -0.20
N PRO A 133 -5.60 18.40 -0.64
CA PRO A 133 -6.15 17.11 -0.92
C PRO A 133 -5.35 16.54 -2.07
N HIS A 134 -4.41 15.72 -1.69
CA HIS A 134 -3.90 14.63 -2.46
C HIS A 134 -5.04 13.61 -2.43
N GLY A 135 -6.17 14.02 -3.02
CA GLY A 135 -7.38 13.23 -3.11
C GLY A 135 -7.01 11.95 -3.79
N LEU A 136 -7.63 10.84 -3.37
CA LEU A 136 -7.33 9.47 -3.78
C LEU A 136 -6.33 9.40 -4.95
N HIS A 137 -5.03 9.35 -4.66
CA HIS A 137 -4.04 9.31 -5.72
C HIS A 137 -4.19 7.96 -6.39
N THR A 138 -4.84 7.97 -7.55
CA THR A 138 -4.80 6.85 -8.49
C THR A 138 -3.43 6.90 -9.12
N ASP A 139 -2.45 6.47 -8.35
CA ASP A 139 -1.06 6.57 -8.76
C ASP A 139 -0.88 5.83 -10.09
N HIS A 140 -1.72 4.81 -10.40
CA HIS A 140 -1.60 3.99 -11.62
C HIS A 140 -2.89 3.70 -12.41
N SER A 141 -4.07 4.19 -12.01
CA SER A 141 -5.31 4.00 -12.80
C SER A 141 -5.44 4.94 -13.99
N ALA A 142 -4.68 6.04 -13.99
CA ALA A 142 -4.82 7.10 -14.99
C ALA A 142 -4.11 6.78 -16.31
N GLU A 143 -3.29 5.73 -16.37
CA GLU A 143 -2.52 5.37 -17.57
C GLU A 143 -3.28 4.41 -18.52
N ASP A 144 -4.42 3.86 -18.12
CA ASP A 144 -5.22 2.99 -18.99
C ASP A 144 -6.75 3.28 -18.88
N PRO A 145 -7.34 4.00 -19.85
CA PRO A 145 -8.78 4.25 -19.90
C PRO A 145 -9.64 2.99 -20.08
N HIS A 146 -9.04 1.82 -20.34
CA HIS A 146 -9.73 0.53 -20.44
C HIS A 146 -9.73 -0.28 -19.14
N CYS A 147 -9.03 0.16 -18.09
CA CYS A 147 -9.04 -0.51 -16.79
C CYS A 147 -10.41 -0.39 -16.07
N ALA A 148 -11.19 -1.48 -16.14
CA ALA A 148 -12.27 -1.80 -15.20
C ALA A 148 -11.67 -2.73 -14.13
N GLY A 149 -11.91 -2.49 -12.85
CA GLY A 149 -11.56 -3.47 -11.81
C GLY A 149 -10.91 -2.94 -10.53
N GLU A 150 -10.69 -1.64 -10.36
CA GLU A 150 -9.54 -1.21 -9.55
C GLU A 150 -9.82 -0.71 -8.13
N PRO A 151 -9.04 -1.22 -7.14
CA PRO A 151 -8.85 -0.55 -5.87
C PRO A 151 -8.18 0.81 -6.08
N ILE A 152 -8.94 1.88 -5.92
CA ILE A 152 -8.39 3.23 -5.87
C ILE A 152 -7.78 3.42 -4.46
N CYS A 153 -6.45 3.49 -4.38
CA CYS A 153 -5.70 3.75 -3.14
C CYS A 153 -4.73 4.89 -3.49
N ILE A 154 -4.59 6.04 -2.81
CA ILE A 154 -4.67 6.34 -1.37
C ILE A 154 -5.07 7.81 -1.21
N ALA A 155 -6.04 8.13 -0.34
CA ALA A 155 -6.21 9.50 0.16
C ALA A 155 -5.52 9.60 1.52
N ARG A 156 -4.60 10.56 1.66
CA ARG A 156 -4.11 10.98 2.98
C ARG A 156 -4.88 12.22 3.37
N ILE A 157 -5.70 12.08 4.40
CA ILE A 157 -6.36 13.22 5.03
C ILE A 157 -5.77 13.30 6.42
N GLU A 158 -5.15 14.45 6.69
CA GLU A 158 -4.48 14.94 7.89
C GLU A 158 -4.71 14.13 9.18
N THR A 159 -5.96 13.82 9.52
CA THR A 159 -6.36 13.17 10.77
C THR A 159 -7.03 11.79 10.62
N LEU A 160 -7.37 11.39 9.39
CA LEU A 160 -8.27 10.27 9.14
C LEU A 160 -7.51 8.97 8.82
N GLY A 161 -6.27 9.09 8.35
CA GLY A 161 -5.37 7.99 8.07
C GLY A 161 -5.15 7.71 6.59
N THR A 162 -4.77 6.48 6.27
CA THR A 162 -4.52 6.02 4.91
C THR A 162 -5.73 5.23 4.44
N HIS A 163 -6.46 5.77 3.46
CA HIS A 163 -7.71 5.17 3.00
C HIS A 163 -7.60 4.58 1.61
N TYR A 164 -8.39 3.55 1.35
CA TYR A 164 -8.48 2.88 0.07
C TYR A 164 -9.90 2.45 -0.24
N VAL A 165 -10.18 2.27 -1.53
CA VAL A 165 -11.38 1.61 -2.03
C VAL A 165 -10.98 0.21 -2.45
N ALA A 166 -11.74 -0.82 -2.07
CA ALA A 166 -11.51 -2.19 -2.53
C ALA A 166 -12.46 -2.54 -3.68
N GLY A 167 -12.00 -3.37 -4.61
CA GLY A 167 -12.81 -3.84 -5.73
C GLY A 167 -12.91 -2.84 -6.88
N ASP A 168 -13.82 -3.09 -7.82
CA ASP A 168 -13.92 -2.32 -9.06
C ASP A 168 -14.68 -0.99 -8.90
N TYR A 169 -13.99 0.13 -9.13
CA TYR A 169 -14.61 1.45 -9.25
C TYR A 169 -15.87 1.46 -10.15
N ARG A 170 -15.82 0.79 -11.31
CA ARG A 170 -16.92 0.74 -12.29
C ARG A 170 -18.08 -0.15 -11.85
N ALA A 171 -17.86 -1.05 -10.90
CA ALA A 171 -18.93 -1.88 -10.33
C ALA A 171 -19.79 -1.12 -9.32
N HIS A 172 -19.36 0.07 -8.88
CA HIS A 172 -20.18 0.93 -8.04
C HIS A 172 -21.26 1.64 -8.85
N ASP A 173 -22.36 2.01 -8.19
CA ASP A 173 -23.42 2.81 -8.79
C ASP A 173 -22.93 4.24 -9.14
N PRO A 174 -23.61 4.96 -10.06
CA PRO A 174 -23.17 6.28 -10.50
C PRO A 174 -22.98 7.31 -9.38
N ALA A 175 -23.79 7.26 -8.33
CA ALA A 175 -23.69 8.21 -7.22
C ALA A 175 -22.42 7.93 -6.39
N THR A 176 -22.14 6.65 -6.10
CA THR A 176 -20.88 6.25 -5.44
C THR A 176 -19.66 6.59 -6.29
N GLN A 177 -19.73 6.41 -7.62
CA GLN A 177 -18.67 6.82 -8.54
C GLN A 177 -18.41 8.34 -8.52
N SER A 178 -19.47 9.15 -8.46
CA SER A 178 -19.40 10.61 -8.33
C SER A 178 -18.75 11.02 -6.99
N MET A 179 -19.19 10.41 -5.88
CA MET A 179 -18.61 10.61 -4.55
C MET A 179 -17.11 10.27 -4.50
N LEU A 180 -16.70 9.14 -5.08
CA LEU A 180 -15.29 8.76 -5.16
C LEU A 180 -14.46 9.73 -6.01
N LYS A 181 -15.04 10.28 -7.09
CA LYS A 181 -14.42 11.35 -7.88
C LYS A 181 -14.29 12.64 -7.06
N ALA A 182 -15.29 12.96 -6.25
CA ALA A 182 -15.27 14.08 -5.32
C ALA A 182 -14.09 13.94 -4.35
N LEU A 183 -13.85 12.75 -3.78
CA LEU A 183 -12.69 12.50 -2.92
C LEU A 183 -11.35 12.53 -3.66
N ARG A 184 -11.31 12.06 -4.92
CA ARG A 184 -10.09 12.05 -5.75
C ARG A 184 -9.58 13.45 -6.06
N TYR A 185 -10.47 14.38 -6.40
CA TYR A 185 -10.08 15.74 -6.75
C TYR A 185 -10.35 16.74 -5.63
N TRP A 186 -11.00 16.27 -4.56
CA TRP A 186 -11.48 17.07 -3.44
C TRP A 186 -12.26 18.29 -3.89
N ILE A 187 -13.31 17.98 -4.64
CA ILE A 187 -14.24 18.95 -5.20
C ILE A 187 -15.65 18.62 -4.73
N ALA A 188 -16.48 19.65 -4.61
CA ALA A 188 -17.90 19.44 -4.41
C ALA A 188 -18.52 18.74 -5.63
N VAL A 189 -19.49 17.88 -5.37
CA VAL A 189 -20.34 17.19 -6.36
C VAL A 189 -21.81 17.27 -5.90
N PRO A 190 -22.81 16.89 -6.72
CA PRO A 190 -24.22 16.95 -6.32
C PRO A 190 -24.53 16.19 -5.03
N GLU A 191 -23.77 15.14 -4.73
CA GLU A 191 -23.91 14.33 -3.51
C GLU A 191 -23.41 15.02 -2.23
N GLY A 192 -22.60 16.10 -2.33
CA GLY A 192 -22.14 16.86 -1.18
C GLY A 192 -20.73 17.45 -1.29
N GLN A 193 -20.25 17.98 -0.17
CA GLN A 193 -18.86 18.41 0.01
C GLN A 193 -17.94 17.20 0.27
N PRO A 194 -16.66 17.25 -0.12
CA PRO A 194 -15.71 16.14 0.05
C PRO A 194 -15.66 15.54 1.46
N GLU A 195 -15.72 16.37 2.51
CA GLU A 195 -15.65 15.94 3.91
C GLU A 195 -16.88 15.09 4.29
N ALA A 196 -18.07 15.55 3.93
CA ALA A 196 -19.32 14.82 4.19
C ALA A 196 -19.38 13.51 3.38
N ILE A 197 -18.88 13.54 2.14
CA ILE A 197 -18.78 12.37 1.28
C ILE A 197 -17.79 11.35 1.85
N PHE A 198 -16.67 11.81 2.40
CA PHE A 198 -15.67 10.96 3.02
C PHE A 198 -16.28 10.18 4.20
N ASP A 199 -16.96 10.89 5.11
CA ASP A 199 -17.64 10.27 6.25
C ASP A 199 -18.73 9.28 5.81
N GLU A 200 -19.48 9.63 4.76
CA GLU A 200 -20.52 8.77 4.21
C GLU A 200 -19.95 7.47 3.60
N LEU A 201 -18.88 7.57 2.82
CA LEU A 201 -18.26 6.40 2.20
C LEU A 201 -17.56 5.49 3.22
N LEU A 202 -17.06 6.04 4.33
CA LEU A 202 -16.60 5.24 5.48
C LEU A 202 -17.74 4.48 6.14
N LYS A 203 -18.88 5.14 6.39
CA LYS A 203 -20.07 4.47 6.97
C LYS A 203 -20.56 3.33 6.09
N ARG A 204 -20.52 3.51 4.77
CA ARG A 204 -20.89 2.49 3.78
C ARG A 204 -19.87 1.36 3.64
N GLN A 205 -18.69 1.47 4.23
CA GLN A 205 -17.57 0.53 4.06
C GLN A 205 -17.06 0.44 2.60
N THR A 206 -17.45 1.40 1.74
CA THR A 206 -16.88 1.58 0.40
C THR A 206 -15.45 2.10 0.51
N LEU A 207 -15.26 3.10 1.37
CA LEU A 207 -13.94 3.54 1.78
C LEU A 207 -13.52 2.75 3.02
N LYS A 208 -12.30 2.23 2.99
CA LYS A 208 -11.69 1.45 4.06
C LYS A 208 -10.42 2.13 4.53
N THR A 209 -10.01 1.84 5.76
CA THR A 209 -8.80 2.40 6.37
C THR A 209 -7.74 1.31 6.48
N MET A 210 -6.52 1.59 6.02
CA MET A 210 -5.38 0.73 6.29
C MET A 210 -5.09 0.74 7.80
N PRO A 211 -5.03 -0.42 8.45
CA PRO A 211 -4.65 -0.47 9.86
C PRO A 211 -3.27 0.14 10.06
N VAL A 212 -3.13 0.96 11.10
CA VAL A 212 -1.82 1.47 11.52
C VAL A 212 -0.89 0.29 11.80
N ASN A 213 0.39 0.48 11.52
CA ASN A 213 1.44 -0.48 11.77
C ASN A 213 1.31 -1.78 10.95
N HIS A 214 0.42 -1.84 9.96
CA HIS A 214 0.29 -3.01 9.09
C HIS A 214 0.87 -2.75 7.72
N VAL A 215 1.48 -3.80 7.19
CA VAL A 215 1.89 -3.92 5.80
C VAL A 215 0.77 -4.69 5.09
N MET A 216 0.07 -4.01 4.19
CA MET A 216 -1.06 -4.57 3.46
C MET A 216 -0.62 -5.04 2.09
N LEU A 217 -0.92 -6.29 1.73
CA LEU A 217 -0.88 -6.76 0.34
C LEU A 217 -2.20 -6.35 -0.32
N MET A 218 -2.09 -5.66 -1.45
CA MET A 218 -3.22 -5.08 -2.17
C MET A 218 -3.03 -5.28 -3.66
N VAL A 219 -4.12 -5.27 -4.42
CA VAL A 219 -4.07 -5.27 -5.88
C VAL A 219 -4.13 -3.84 -6.40
N ALA A 220 -3.32 -3.53 -7.41
CA ALA A 220 -3.54 -2.39 -8.29
C ALA A 220 -3.48 -2.83 -9.75
N GLY A 221 -4.56 -2.53 -10.47
CA GLY A 221 -4.66 -2.56 -11.93
C GLY A 221 -4.35 -3.88 -12.64
N ASN A 222 -5.31 -4.35 -13.44
CA ASN A 222 -5.07 -4.71 -14.85
C ASN A 222 -6.40 -4.84 -15.64
N SER A 223 -6.46 -4.29 -16.85
CA SER A 223 -7.57 -4.17 -17.80
C SER A 223 -7.95 -5.44 -18.58
N SER A 224 -7.21 -6.55 -18.53
CA SER A 224 -7.60 -7.76 -19.27
C SER A 224 -7.44 -9.05 -18.48
N GLY A 225 -8.21 -10.08 -18.85
CA GLY A 225 -8.09 -11.43 -18.27
C GLY A 225 -6.72 -12.09 -18.51
N SER A 226 -5.87 -11.48 -19.34
CA SER A 226 -4.53 -11.98 -19.70
C SER A 226 -3.38 -11.03 -19.33
N ALA A 227 -3.65 -9.89 -18.70
CA ALA A 227 -2.63 -8.89 -18.45
C ALA A 227 -2.25 -8.78 -16.95
N GLN A 228 -0.98 -8.43 -16.72
CA GLN A 228 -0.26 -8.51 -15.45
C GLN A 228 -0.83 -7.62 -14.34
N ILE A 229 -1.36 -8.22 -13.30
CA ILE A 229 -1.83 -7.46 -12.13
C ILE A 229 -0.63 -6.88 -11.37
N THR A 230 -0.70 -5.64 -10.88
CA THR A 230 0.35 -5.11 -10.00
C THR A 230 -0.02 -5.37 -8.54
N GLN A 231 0.87 -5.96 -7.74
CA GLN A 231 0.65 -6.04 -6.29
C GLN A 231 1.27 -4.83 -5.62
N HIS A 232 0.49 -4.16 -4.78
CA HIS A 232 0.91 -3.08 -3.90
C HIS A 232 1.16 -3.63 -2.51
N VAL A 233 2.29 -3.25 -1.94
CA VAL A 233 2.56 -3.45 -0.52
C VAL A 233 2.70 -2.08 0.10
N ALA A 234 1.80 -1.71 1.01
CA ALA A 234 1.73 -0.37 1.58
C ALA A 234 1.70 -0.42 3.12
N ALA A 235 2.31 0.57 3.77
CA ALA A 235 2.36 0.60 5.24
C ALA A 235 2.40 2.01 5.85
N ARG A 236 1.80 2.16 7.04
CA ARG A 236 1.81 3.38 7.86
C ARG A 236 2.34 3.04 9.26
N PRO A 237 3.63 3.24 9.57
CA PRO A 237 4.21 2.66 10.78
C PRO A 237 3.61 3.24 12.08
N PRO A 238 3.41 4.55 12.28
CA PRO A 238 2.83 5.02 13.56
C PRO A 238 1.53 5.83 13.45
N GLU A 239 0.75 5.80 14.53
CA GLU A 239 -0.33 6.74 14.83
C GLU A 239 0.30 8.00 15.43
N GLY A 240 0.65 8.97 14.58
CA GLY A 240 1.50 10.11 14.96
C GLY A 240 0.84 11.49 14.88
N GLY A 241 -0.50 11.56 14.83
CA GLY A 241 -1.17 12.81 14.50
C GLY A 241 -0.71 13.32 13.14
N LEU A 242 -0.21 14.56 13.06
CA LEU A 242 0.26 15.18 11.82
C LEU A 242 1.55 14.59 11.26
N HIS A 243 2.38 13.90 12.07
CA HIS A 243 3.63 13.31 11.58
C HIS A 243 3.45 11.83 11.26
N SER A 244 3.88 11.41 10.07
CA SER A 244 3.73 10.03 9.63
C SER A 244 4.84 9.63 8.66
N ALA A 245 4.93 8.32 8.41
CA ALA A 245 5.65 7.77 7.27
C ALA A 245 4.71 6.89 6.45
N PHE A 246 5.03 6.73 5.18
CA PHE A 246 4.34 5.88 4.24
C PHE A 246 5.36 5.22 3.32
N PHE A 247 5.24 3.90 3.15
CA PHE A 247 6.07 3.13 2.24
C PHE A 247 5.18 2.37 1.28
N GLN A 248 5.57 2.31 0.01
CA GLN A 248 4.87 1.55 -1.02
C GLN A 248 5.83 0.82 -1.95
N ARG A 249 5.48 -0.43 -2.29
CA ARG A 249 6.16 -1.21 -3.33
C ARG A 249 5.19 -1.79 -4.33
N GLN A 250 5.69 -1.99 -5.54
CA GLN A 250 4.95 -2.59 -6.65
C GLN A 250 5.69 -3.75 -7.30
N TYR A 251 4.91 -4.77 -7.62
CA TYR A 251 5.39 -5.97 -8.28
C TYR A 251 4.56 -6.31 -9.51
N ARG A 252 5.20 -6.83 -10.55
CA ARG A 252 4.55 -7.39 -11.75
C ARG A 252 5.02 -8.81 -12.02
N LEU A 253 4.27 -9.56 -12.83
CA LEU A 253 4.80 -10.78 -13.44
C LEU A 253 5.84 -10.43 -14.52
N THR A 254 6.70 -11.38 -14.84
CA THR A 254 7.55 -11.37 -16.04
C THR A 254 7.43 -12.69 -16.75
#